data_AF-A0A818IC25-F1
#
_entry.id   AF-A0A818IC25-F1
#
_cell.length_a   1.000
_cell.length_b   1.000
_cell.length_c   1.000
_cell.angle_alpha   90.00
_cell.angle_beta   90.00
_cell.angle_gamma   90.00
#
_symmetry.space_group_name_H-M   'P 1'
#
loop_
_entity.id
_entity.type
_entity.pdbx_description
1 polymer ?
#
loop_
_entity_poly.entity_id
_entity_poly.type
_entity_poly.pdbx_seq_one_letter_code
_entity_poly.pdbx_strand_id
1 'polypeptide(L)'
;MLTGEISMTNGNAFVNNYSVIKQLDSVHQNLGYCPQFDALDSLLTAREHLYFYARLRGIKRKNIPFISTTYSDVIRIKLGSKNSLS
;
A
#
# COMPACT_ATOMS: atom_id res chain seq x y z
N MET A 1 -5.55 14.72 -6.92
CA MET A 1 -4.88 15.79 -6.17
C MET A 1 -4.23 15.33 -4.89
N LEU A 2 -4.96 14.72 -3.93
CA LEU A 2 -4.36 14.35 -2.64
C LEU A 2 -3.22 13.33 -2.76
N THR A 3 -3.32 12.43 -3.74
CA THR A 3 -2.29 11.48 -4.15
C THR A 3 -1.20 12.12 -5.04
N GLY A 4 -1.40 13.35 -5.51
CA GLY A 4 -0.54 14.02 -6.50
C GLY A 4 -0.79 13.64 -7.96
N GLU A 5 -1.69 12.69 -8.27
CA GLU A 5 -1.91 12.19 -9.65
C GLU A 5 -2.60 13.18 -10.61
N ILE A 6 -3.30 14.14 -10.05
CA ILE A 6 -3.91 15.26 -10.80
C ILE A 6 -3.33 16.52 -10.14
N SER A 7 -3.21 17.64 -10.87
CA SER A 7 -2.61 18.92 -10.41
C SER A 7 -3.63 19.99 -9.97
N MET A 8 -3.53 20.54 -8.75
CA MET A 8 -4.64 21.32 -8.17
C MET A 8 -4.91 22.59 -8.98
N THR A 9 -6.18 22.80 -9.33
CA THR A 9 -6.61 24.00 -10.05
C THR A 9 -6.57 25.21 -9.13
N ASN A 10 -7.17 25.12 -7.95
CA ASN A 10 -7.16 26.17 -6.92
C ASN A 10 -7.29 25.57 -5.51
N GLY A 11 -6.98 26.38 -4.50
CA GLY A 11 -7.12 26.00 -3.09
C GLY A 11 -5.86 25.35 -2.50
N ASN A 12 -5.95 24.98 -1.22
CA ASN A 12 -4.88 24.32 -0.49
C ASN A 12 -5.42 23.04 0.17
N ALA A 13 -4.60 22.00 0.20
CA ALA A 13 -4.91 20.75 0.88
C ALA A 13 -3.71 20.32 1.73
N PHE A 14 -4.02 19.69 2.87
CA PHE A 14 -3.02 19.23 3.84
C PHE A 14 -3.33 17.81 4.30
N VAL A 15 -2.30 16.97 4.39
CA VAL A 15 -2.38 15.61 4.97
C VAL A 15 -1.37 15.54 6.10
N ASN A 16 -1.82 15.22 7.31
CA ASN A 16 -0.98 15.25 8.51
C ASN A 16 -0.16 16.56 8.64
N ASN A 17 -0.83 17.70 8.42
CA ASN A 17 -0.26 19.05 8.37
C ASN A 17 0.77 19.32 7.25
N TYR A 18 1.05 18.36 6.36
CA TYR A 18 1.90 18.56 5.20
C TYR A 18 1.10 19.09 4.01
N SER A 19 1.59 20.14 3.37
CA SER A 19 0.94 20.69 2.18
C SER A 19 1.06 19.73 1.00
N VAL A 20 -0.07 19.39 0.37
CA VAL A 20 -0.12 18.53 -0.83
C VAL A 20 0.61 19.16 -2.02
N ILE A 21 0.77 20.49 -2.04
CA ILE A 21 1.48 21.21 -3.11
C ILE A 21 2.99 21.22 -2.84
N LYS A 22 3.40 21.50 -1.60
CA LYS A 22 4.80 21.80 -1.26
C LYS A 22 5.56 20.60 -0.70
N GLN A 23 4.86 19.60 -0.17
CA GLN A 23 5.44 18.53 0.65
C GLN A 23 4.86 17.15 0.27
N LEU A 24 4.79 16.88 -1.04
CA LEU A 24 4.14 15.68 -1.57
C LEU A 24 4.78 14.38 -1.04
N ASP A 25 6.10 14.34 -0.88
CA ASP A 25 6.80 13.17 -0.34
C ASP A 25 6.34 12.85 1.10
N SER A 26 6.22 13.87 1.95
CA SER A 26 5.72 13.71 3.32
C SER A 26 4.25 13.28 3.32
N VAL A 27 3.45 13.79 2.39
CA VAL A 27 2.07 13.34 2.18
C VAL A 27 2.04 11.85 1.80
N HIS A 28 2.83 11.41 0.82
CA HIS A 28 2.88 10.00 0.38
C HIS A 28 3.31 9.03 1.47
N GLN A 29 4.23 9.43 2.35
CA GLN A 29 4.63 8.59 3.50
C GLN A 29 3.49 8.39 4.50
N ASN A 30 2.60 9.38 4.63
CA ASN A 30 1.45 9.37 5.55
C ASN A 30 0.14 8.91 4.89
N LEU A 31 0.17 8.59 3.59
CA LEU A 31 -1.00 8.19 2.82
C LEU A 31 -0.90 6.71 2.40
N GLY A 32 -2.06 6.04 2.40
CA GLY A 32 -2.28 4.76 1.73
C GLY A 32 -3.32 4.96 0.62
N TYR A 33 -3.05 4.43 -0.56
CA TYR A 33 -3.97 4.50 -1.71
C TYR A 33 -4.35 3.09 -2.15
N CYS A 34 -5.64 2.85 -2.38
CA CYS A 34 -6.18 1.61 -2.91
C CYS A 34 -6.98 1.97 -4.18
N PRO A 35 -6.53 1.60 -5.39
CA PRO A 35 -7.25 1.92 -6.60
C PRO A 35 -8.56 1.14 -6.69
N GLN A 36 -9.52 1.67 -7.47
CA GLN A 36 -10.84 1.04 -7.65
C GLN A 36 -10.76 -0.27 -8.47
N PHE A 37 -9.73 -0.41 -9.32
CA PHE A 37 -9.48 -1.58 -10.16
C PHE A 37 -7.99 -1.93 -10.15
N ASP A 38 -7.66 -3.22 -10.34
CA ASP A 38 -6.31 -3.74 -10.65
C ASP A 38 -5.16 -3.40 -9.68
N ALA A 39 -5.41 -3.37 -8.36
CA ALA A 39 -4.34 -3.23 -7.37
C ALA A 39 -3.44 -4.47 -7.22
N LEU A 40 -3.89 -5.63 -7.72
CA LEU A 40 -3.29 -6.94 -7.44
C LEU A 40 -2.67 -7.54 -8.71
N ASP A 41 -1.38 -7.87 -8.62
CA ASP A 41 -0.62 -8.71 -9.55
C ASP A 41 -1.06 -10.20 -9.50
N SER A 42 -1.58 -10.73 -10.60
CA SER A 42 -2.03 -12.12 -10.70
C SER A 42 -0.90 -13.16 -10.49
N LEU A 43 0.36 -12.76 -10.64
CA LEU A 43 1.52 -13.60 -10.43
C LEU A 43 1.85 -13.79 -8.94
N LEU A 44 1.32 -12.97 -8.04
CA LEU A 44 1.61 -13.00 -6.60
C LEU A 44 0.42 -13.49 -5.78
N THR A 45 0.67 -14.38 -4.83
CA THR A 45 -0.30 -14.69 -3.76
C THR A 45 -0.54 -13.46 -2.88
N ALA A 46 -1.63 -13.48 -2.10
CA ALA A 46 -1.91 -12.40 -1.16
C ALA A 46 -0.77 -12.19 -0.14
N ARG A 47 -0.12 -13.26 0.32
CA ARG A 47 1.04 -13.17 1.23
C ARG A 47 2.24 -12.52 0.56
N GLU A 48 2.54 -12.92 -0.68
CA GLU A 48 3.65 -12.37 -1.46
C GLU A 48 3.42 -10.89 -1.78
N HIS A 49 2.18 -10.51 -2.08
CA HIS A 49 1.79 -9.11 -2.22
C HIS A 49 2.06 -8.28 -0.98
N LEU A 50 1.58 -8.73 0.18
CA LEU A 50 1.81 -8.04 1.45
C LEU A 50 3.31 -7.94 1.76
N TYR A 51 4.06 -9.01 1.48
CA TYR A 51 5.51 -9.02 1.64
C TYR A 51 6.21 -8.01 0.73
N PHE A 52 5.84 -8.00 -0.56
CA PHE A 52 6.41 -7.12 -1.58
C PHE A 52 6.16 -5.64 -1.24
N TYR A 53 4.90 -5.27 -0.98
CA TYR A 53 4.55 -3.89 -0.61
C TYR A 53 5.18 -3.46 0.73
N ALA A 54 5.27 -4.36 1.72
CA ALA A 54 5.96 -4.07 2.97
C ALA A 54 7.45 -3.72 2.78
N ARG A 55 8.12 -4.43 1.86
CA ARG A 55 9.52 -4.14 1.50
C ARG A 55 9.65 -2.78 0.80
N LEU A 56 8.76 -2.45 -0.12
CA LEU A 56 8.75 -1.15 -0.80
C LEU A 56 8.53 0.01 0.19
N ARG A 57 7.71 -0.19 1.22
CA ARG A 57 7.48 0.79 2.30
C ARG A 57 8.61 0.86 3.33
N GLY A 58 9.73 0.15 3.13
CA GLY A 58 10.90 0.22 4.01
C GLY A 58 10.77 -0.54 5.32
N ILE A 59 9.81 -1.46 5.45
CA ILE A 59 9.66 -2.27 6.67
C ILE A 59 10.84 -3.23 6.79
N LYS A 60 11.47 -3.27 7.97
CA LYS A 60 12.56 -4.20 8.26
C LYS A 60 12.10 -5.65 8.05
N ARG A 61 12.88 -6.46 7.34
CA ARG A 61 12.55 -7.85 6.96
C ARG A 61 12.03 -8.70 8.13
N LYS A 62 12.60 -8.53 9.32
CA LYS A 62 12.21 -9.23 10.55
C LYS A 62 10.77 -8.94 11.02
N ASN A 63 10.21 -7.78 10.67
CA ASN A 63 8.87 -7.36 11.08
C ASN A 63 7.78 -7.78 10.08
N ILE A 64 8.16 -8.12 8.84
CA ILE A 64 7.20 -8.40 7.76
C ILE A 64 6.33 -9.64 8.04
N PRO A 65 6.86 -10.76 8.58
CA PRO A 65 6.02 -11.93 8.89
C PRO A 65 4.90 -11.59 9.88
N PHE A 66 5.20 -10.81 10.92
CA PHE A 66 4.23 -10.37 11.90
C PHE A 66 3.14 -9.51 11.24
N ILE A 67 3.55 -8.49 10.49
CA ILE A 67 2.65 -7.55 9.83
C ILE A 67 1.76 -8.25 8.79
N SER A 68 2.33 -9.16 7.99
CA SER A 68 1.59 -9.93 6.99
C SER A 68 0.52 -10.81 7.63
N THR A 69 0.80 -11.46 8.75
CA THR A 69 -0.19 -12.26 9.47
C THR A 69 -1.29 -11.38 10.03
N THR A 70 -0.94 -10.28 10.74
CA THR A 70 -1.93 -9.35 11.30
C THR A 70 -2.87 -8.78 10.23
N TYR A 71 -2.35 -8.34 9.08
CA TYR A 71 -3.19 -7.81 8.00
C TYR A 71 -4.05 -8.89 7.35
N SER A 72 -3.53 -10.12 7.20
CA SER A 72 -4.32 -11.24 6.65
C SER A 72 -5.52 -11.56 7.54
N ASP A 73 -5.34 -11.50 8.86
CA ASP A 73 -6.41 -11.76 9.84
C ASP A 73 -7.45 -10.64 9.85
N VAL A 74 -7.01 -9.37 9.89
CA VAL A 74 -7.89 -8.20 9.90
C VAL A 74 -8.72 -8.10 8.62
N ILE A 75 -8.10 -8.40 7.46
CA ILE A 75 -8.76 -8.31 6.15
C ILE A 75 -9.53 -9.62 5.84
N ARG A 76 -9.42 -10.65 6.69
CA ARG A 76 -10.01 -12.00 6.49
C ARG A 76 -9.62 -12.64 5.16
N ILE A 77 -8.36 -12.49 4.78
CA ILE A 77 -7.81 -13.13 3.59
C ILE A 77 -7.54 -14.59 3.91
N LYS A 78 -8.21 -15.52 3.21
CA LYS A 78 -7.76 -16.91 3.19
C LYS A 78 -6.42 -16.97 2.48
N LEU A 79 -5.36 -17.21 3.24
CA LEU A 79 -4.01 -17.43 2.72
C LEU A 79 -3.99 -18.79 2.00
N GLY A 80 -4.51 -18.81 0.78
CA GLY A 80 -4.50 -19.98 -0.09
C GLY A 80 -3.09 -20.26 -0.59
N SER A 81 -2.67 -21.52 -0.49
CA SER A 81 -1.51 -22.06 -1.21
C SER A 81 -1.85 -22.04 -2.71
N LYS A 82 -0.97 -21.50 -3.57
CA LYS A 82 -1.07 -21.77 -5.01
C LYS A 82 -0.93 -23.29 -5.16
N ASN A 83 -2.01 -23.99 -5.48
CA ASN A 83 -1.93 -25.36 -5.93
C ASN A 83 -1.04 -25.37 -7.19
N SER A 84 -0.07 -26.27 -7.18
CA SER A 84 0.82 -26.63 -8.27
C SER A 84 0.05 -26.76 -9.58
N LEU A 85 0.29 -25.83 -10.51
CA LEU A 85 0.06 -26.06 -11.92
C LEU A 85 1.41 -26.44 -12.55
N SER A 86 1.69 -27.73 -12.46
CA SER A 86 2.49 -28.52 -13.41
C SER A 86 1.94 -29.94 -13.40
#